data_AF-A0A183CBF2-F1
#
_entry.id   AF-A0A183CBF2-F1
#
_cell.length_a   1.000
_cell.length_b   1.000
_cell.length_c   1.000
_cell.angle_alpha   90.00
_cell.angle_beta   90.00
_cell.angle_gamma   90.00
#
_symmetry.space_group_name_H-M   'P 1'
#
loop_
_entity.id
_entity.type
_entity.pdbx_description
1 polymer ?
#
loop_
_entity_poly.entity_id
_entity_poly.type
_entity_poly.pdbx_seq_one_letter_code
_entity_poly.pdbx_strand_id
1 'polypeptide(L)'
;MGFDPHKCGSFVPERRCTCGDSELFSTETRRIECDFMNRTGKRWSNAGRVTAGVGSAALAFIPFVGPILAIGALAAQAPTWDEDLTHTALEVLYKCRLCGHEVHVTYEIMGEGEVSNDFGLYTNTYNRSLESRENRSFVDIDRVYRGMPKSYNFAYNNCKQWTDGITNRISIAQHLLKEVGA
;
A
#
# COMPACT_ATOMS: atom_id res chain seq x y z
N MET A 1 13.86 -13.49 5.49
CA MET A 1 12.47 -13.73 5.03
C MET A 1 11.91 -12.36 4.67
N GLY A 2 11.56 -12.13 3.41
CA GLY A 2 10.91 -10.88 3.00
C GLY A 2 9.50 -10.81 3.55
N PHE A 3 9.05 -9.61 3.92
CA PHE A 3 7.66 -9.37 4.30
C PHE A 3 6.82 -9.35 3.03
N ASP A 4 5.83 -10.24 2.99
CA ASP A 4 4.95 -10.42 1.84
C ASP A 4 3.53 -10.02 2.28
N PRO A 5 3.04 -8.86 1.85
CA PRO A 5 1.70 -8.40 2.13
C PRO A 5 0.64 -9.43 1.75
N HIS A 6 0.77 -10.14 0.62
CA HIS A 6 -0.23 -11.13 0.18
C HIS A 6 -0.43 -12.24 1.22
N LYS A 7 0.66 -12.67 1.86
CA LYS A 7 0.60 -13.67 2.92
C LYS A 7 0.05 -13.10 4.23
N CYS A 8 0.42 -11.88 4.59
CA CYS A 8 0.07 -11.30 5.88
C CYS A 8 -1.36 -10.74 5.91
N GLY A 9 -1.82 -10.13 4.82
CA GLY A 9 -3.17 -9.60 4.65
C GLY A 9 -4.20 -10.62 4.17
N SER A 10 -3.81 -11.89 3.97
CA SER A 10 -4.67 -12.95 3.45
C SER A 10 -5.29 -12.59 2.09
N PHE A 11 -4.43 -12.35 1.10
CA PHE A 11 -4.85 -12.07 -0.27
C PHE A 11 -5.50 -13.32 -0.90
N VAL A 12 -6.69 -13.13 -1.47
CA VAL A 12 -7.43 -14.19 -2.15
C VAL A 12 -7.44 -13.87 -3.64
N PRO A 13 -6.75 -14.66 -4.48
CA PRO A 13 -6.75 -14.44 -5.91
C PRO A 13 -8.13 -14.74 -6.49
N GLU A 14 -8.58 -13.89 -7.39
CA GLU A 14 -9.86 -14.05 -8.10
C GLU A 14 -9.64 -14.43 -9.56
N ARG A 15 -10.58 -15.20 -10.11
CA ARG A 15 -10.58 -15.49 -11.54
C ARG A 15 -11.31 -14.39 -12.29
N ARG A 16 -10.61 -13.78 -13.25
CA ARG A 16 -11.23 -12.88 -14.22
C ARG A 16 -12.06 -13.64 -15.26
N CYS A 17 -13.03 -12.97 -15.86
CA CYS A 17 -13.73 -13.48 -17.03
C CYS A 17 -12.79 -13.57 -18.25
N THR A 18 -13.17 -14.35 -19.26
CA THR A 18 -12.40 -14.49 -20.51
C THR A 18 -12.61 -13.35 -21.52
N CYS A 19 -13.45 -12.37 -21.19
CA CYS A 19 -13.64 -11.16 -22.00
C CYS A 19 -12.36 -10.32 -22.03
N GLY A 20 -12.25 -9.44 -23.04
CA GLY A 20 -11.09 -8.53 -23.16
C GLY A 20 -11.05 -7.48 -22.05
N ASP A 21 -9.85 -6.99 -21.75
CA ASP A 21 -9.62 -5.96 -20.72
C ASP A 21 -10.35 -4.63 -21.04
N SER A 22 -10.63 -4.37 -22.31
CA SER A 22 -11.45 -3.23 -22.78
C SER A 22 -12.88 -3.26 -22.26
N GLU A 23 -13.37 -4.44 -21.85
CA GLU A 23 -14.74 -4.64 -21.38
C GLU A 23 -14.89 -4.40 -19.88
N LEU A 24 -13.79 -4.26 -19.15
CA LEU A 24 -13.77 -4.05 -17.72
C LEU A 24 -13.86 -2.55 -17.40
N PHE A 25 -14.83 -2.19 -16.55
CA PHE A 25 -14.95 -0.84 -16.02
C PHE A 25 -15.09 -0.86 -14.50
N SER A 26 -14.47 0.11 -13.84
CA SER A 26 -14.53 0.25 -12.40
C SER A 26 -15.95 0.63 -11.98
N THR A 27 -16.40 0.07 -10.87
CA THR A 27 -17.65 0.45 -10.20
C THR A 27 -17.36 1.09 -8.85
N GLU A 28 -16.34 0.60 -8.17
CA GLU A 28 -15.89 1.12 -6.87
C GLU A 28 -14.37 1.13 -6.78
N THR A 29 -13.84 2.14 -6.13
CA THR A 29 -12.43 2.24 -5.77
C THR A 29 -12.34 2.45 -4.27
N ARG A 30 -11.52 1.64 -3.61
CA ARG A 30 -11.37 1.59 -2.17
C ARG A 30 -9.90 1.61 -1.80
N ARG A 31 -9.57 2.36 -0.77
CA ARG A 31 -8.29 2.26 -0.09
C ARG A 31 -8.38 1.20 0.98
N ILE A 32 -7.43 0.29 0.97
CA ILE A 32 -7.34 -0.77 1.97
C ILE A 32 -6.06 -0.66 2.78
N GLU A 33 -6.16 -1.07 4.04
CA GLU A 33 -5.04 -1.20 4.95
C GLU A 33 -5.06 -2.59 5.58
N CYS A 34 -3.95 -3.32 5.50
CA CYS A 34 -3.82 -4.68 6.05
C CYS A 34 -2.48 -4.86 6.79
N ASP A 35 -2.26 -6.04 7.36
CA ASP A 35 -1.00 -6.37 8.03
C ASP A 35 0.17 -6.47 7.04
N PHE A 36 1.25 -5.70 7.24
CA PHE A 36 2.50 -5.86 6.49
C PHE A 36 3.37 -7.01 7.05
N MET A 37 3.21 -7.33 8.33
CA MET A 37 3.97 -8.35 9.05
C MET A 37 3.06 -9.24 9.87
N ASN A 38 3.43 -10.51 10.01
CA ASN A 38 2.72 -11.41 10.91
C ASN A 38 2.84 -10.95 12.38
N ARG A 39 1.92 -11.42 13.24
CA ARG A 39 1.86 -11.03 14.66
C ARG A 39 3.16 -11.23 15.42
N THR A 40 3.92 -12.28 15.09
CA THR A 40 5.21 -12.57 15.72
C THR A 40 6.26 -11.53 15.33
N GLY A 41 6.34 -11.18 14.04
CA GLY A 41 7.19 -10.11 13.54
C GLY A 41 6.84 -8.75 14.13
N LYS A 42 5.54 -8.43 14.23
CA LYS A 42 5.07 -7.22 14.91
C LYS A 42 5.50 -7.18 16.38
N ARG A 43 5.36 -8.30 17.10
CA ARG A 43 5.80 -8.42 18.51
C ARG A 43 7.30 -8.22 18.66
N TRP A 44 8.11 -8.82 17.79
CA TRP A 44 9.57 -8.66 17.82
C TRP A 44 10.00 -7.24 17.44
N SER A 45 9.34 -6.62 16.46
CA SER A 45 9.59 -5.22 16.09
C SER A 45 9.26 -4.29 17.26
N ASN A 46 8.09 -4.49 17.89
CA ASN A 46 7.69 -3.73 19.08
C ASN A 46 8.62 -3.98 20.28
N ALA A 47 9.05 -5.23 20.51
CA ALA A 47 10.02 -5.56 21.55
C ALA A 47 11.37 -4.89 21.27
N GLY A 48 11.84 -4.92 20.01
CA GLY A 48 13.04 -4.20 19.58
C GLY A 48 12.95 -2.71 19.85
N ARG A 49 11.81 -2.08 19.53
CA ARG A 49 11.53 -0.65 19.83
C ARG A 49 11.60 -0.36 21.34
N VAL A 50 11.01 -1.22 22.16
CA VAL A 50 11.06 -1.07 23.63
C VAL A 50 12.49 -1.25 24.15
N THR A 51 13.18 -2.32 23.74
CA THR A 51 14.56 -2.60 24.14
C THR A 51 15.49 -1.45 23.78
N ALA A 52 15.30 -0.87 22.61
CA ALA A 52 16.05 0.28 22.19
C ALA A 52 15.68 1.58 22.91
N GLY A 53 14.40 1.84 23.20
CA GLY A 53 14.01 3.00 24.00
C GLY A 53 14.64 2.94 25.40
N VAL A 54 14.61 1.76 26.02
CA VAL A 54 15.24 1.50 27.32
C VAL A 54 16.78 1.55 27.21
N GLY A 55 17.35 0.96 26.17
CA GLY A 55 18.80 0.95 25.92
C GLY A 55 19.36 2.36 25.63
N SER A 56 18.62 3.18 24.89
CA SER A 56 18.97 4.58 24.62
C SER A 56 18.92 5.42 25.90
N ALA A 57 17.92 5.18 26.76
CA ALA A 57 17.87 5.79 28.08
C ALA A 57 19.07 5.38 28.94
N ALA A 58 19.48 4.10 28.92
CA ALA A 58 20.66 3.63 29.63
C ALA A 58 21.96 4.26 29.10
N LEU A 59 22.09 4.42 27.78
CA LEU A 59 23.24 5.08 27.15
C LEU A 59 23.35 6.56 27.54
N ALA A 60 22.22 7.25 27.76
CA ALA A 60 22.21 8.66 28.16
C ALA A 60 22.92 8.95 29.50
N PHE A 61 23.11 7.93 30.36
CA PHE A 61 23.81 8.06 31.64
C PHE A 61 25.33 7.95 31.54
N ILE A 62 25.90 7.68 30.35
CA ILE A 62 27.36 7.67 30.16
C ILE A 62 27.87 9.12 30.07
N PRO A 63 28.80 9.55 30.94
CA PRO A 63 29.33 10.91 30.89
C PRO A 63 29.97 11.23 29.53
N PHE A 64 29.78 12.48 29.06
CA PHE A 64 30.31 13.05 27.81
C PHE A 64 29.82 12.44 26.48
N VAL A 65 29.74 11.12 26.34
CA VAL A 65 29.36 10.43 25.09
C VAL A 65 27.94 9.88 25.08
N GLY A 66 27.33 9.69 26.25
CA GLY A 66 26.02 9.07 26.41
C GLY A 66 24.87 9.77 25.67
N PRO A 67 24.73 11.11 25.78
CA PRO A 67 23.68 11.83 25.07
C PRO A 67 23.76 11.70 23.54
N ILE A 68 24.97 11.68 22.98
CA ILE A 68 25.20 11.54 21.53
C ILE A 68 24.78 10.14 21.06
N LEU A 69 25.17 9.10 21.81
CA LEU A 69 24.82 7.72 21.52
C LEU A 69 23.31 7.46 21.65
N ALA A 70 22.67 8.06 22.66
CA ALA A 70 21.23 7.97 22.85
C ALA A 70 20.45 8.61 21.67
N ILE A 71 20.87 9.80 21.23
CA ILE A 71 20.25 10.47 20.07
C ILE A 71 20.44 9.65 18.79
N GLY A 72 21.64 9.10 18.56
CA GLY A 72 21.92 8.25 17.40
C GLY A 72 21.07 6.97 17.39
N ALA A 73 20.89 6.32 18.54
CA ALA A 73 20.06 5.13 18.68
C ALA A 73 18.56 5.42 18.45
N LEU A 74 18.06 6.55 18.97
CA LEU A 74 16.69 7.02 18.75
C LEU A 74 16.45 7.38 17.27
N ALA A 75 17.38 8.13 16.65
CA ALA A 75 17.28 8.52 15.25
C ALA A 75 17.33 7.33 14.28
N ALA A 76 18.13 6.30 14.57
CA ALA A 76 18.17 5.06 13.79
C ALA A 76 16.83 4.29 13.81
N GLN A 77 15.93 4.62 14.73
CA GLN A 77 14.63 3.96 14.89
C GLN A 77 13.44 4.84 14.59
N ALA A 78 13.65 6.14 14.37
CA ALA A 78 12.62 7.06 13.91
C ALA A 78 11.79 6.50 12.71
N PRO A 79 12.38 5.78 11.73
CA PRO A 79 11.58 5.17 10.66
C PRO A 79 10.54 4.16 11.17
N THR A 80 10.79 3.52 12.30
CA THR A 80 9.91 2.49 12.88
C THR A 80 8.90 3.05 13.88
N TRP A 81 8.93 4.35 14.17
CA TRP A 81 8.19 4.92 15.31
C TRP A 81 6.73 5.27 15.03
N ASP A 82 6.42 5.74 13.83
CA ASP A 82 5.06 6.14 13.43
C ASP A 82 4.42 5.19 12.42
N GLU A 83 5.20 4.25 11.87
CA GLU A 83 4.66 3.31 10.90
C GLU A 83 4.07 2.12 11.65
N ASP A 84 2.78 2.24 11.95
CA ASP A 84 1.90 1.07 11.95
C ASP A 84 2.36 0.19 10.79
N LEU A 85 2.83 -1.02 11.11
CA LEU A 85 3.34 -2.02 10.16
C LEU A 85 2.16 -2.54 9.33
N THR A 86 1.56 -1.64 8.58
CA THR A 86 0.37 -1.80 7.77
C THR A 86 0.76 -1.56 6.33
N HIS A 87 0.14 -2.34 5.48
CA HIS A 87 0.31 -2.26 4.06
C HIS A 87 -0.92 -1.58 3.47
N THR A 88 -0.69 -0.49 2.75
CA THR A 88 -1.76 0.22 2.04
C THR A 88 -1.76 -0.17 0.58
N ALA A 89 -2.94 -0.45 0.04
CA ALA A 89 -3.15 -0.75 -1.37
C ALA A 89 -4.44 -0.11 -1.89
N LEU A 90 -4.56 -0.02 -3.22
CA LEU A 90 -5.75 0.44 -3.90
C LEU A 90 -6.54 -0.75 -4.45
N GLU A 91 -7.72 -1.02 -3.90
CA GLU A 91 -8.64 -2.03 -4.40
C GLU A 91 -9.63 -1.38 -5.38
N VAL A 92 -9.78 -1.97 -6.56
CA VAL A 92 -10.76 -1.53 -7.56
C VAL A 92 -11.66 -2.71 -7.91
N LEU A 93 -12.96 -2.52 -7.73
CA LEU A 93 -13.97 -3.46 -8.21
C LEU A 93 -14.28 -3.14 -9.67
N TYR A 94 -14.04 -4.11 -10.55
CA TYR A 94 -14.38 -4.04 -11.96
C TYR A 94 -15.61 -4.86 -12.26
N LYS A 95 -16.40 -4.38 -13.23
CA LYS A 95 -17.51 -5.12 -13.84
C LYS A 95 -17.27 -5.25 -15.34
N CYS A 96 -17.49 -6.45 -15.87
CA CYS A 96 -17.42 -6.70 -17.30
C CYS A 96 -18.73 -6.29 -17.99
N ARG A 97 -18.66 -5.48 -19.06
CA ARG A 97 -19.85 -5.06 -19.83
C ARG A 97 -20.53 -6.21 -20.57
N LEU A 98 -19.75 -7.19 -21.04
CA LEU A 98 -20.28 -8.28 -21.87
C LEU A 98 -20.98 -9.37 -21.06
N CYS A 99 -20.38 -9.80 -19.95
CA CYS A 99 -20.90 -10.92 -19.16
C CYS A 99 -21.39 -10.52 -17.76
N GLY A 100 -21.21 -9.27 -17.35
CA GLY A 100 -21.62 -8.78 -16.03
C GLY A 100 -20.75 -9.28 -14.88
N HIS A 101 -19.72 -10.10 -15.14
CA HIS A 101 -18.81 -10.63 -14.12
C HIS A 101 -18.12 -9.51 -13.37
N GLU A 102 -18.12 -9.60 -12.05
CA GLU A 102 -17.46 -8.66 -11.15
C GLU A 102 -16.16 -9.28 -10.63
N VAL A 103 -15.08 -8.50 -10.64
CA VAL A 103 -13.75 -8.96 -10.23
C VAL A 103 -12.99 -7.83 -9.54
N HIS A 104 -12.32 -8.15 -8.44
CA HIS A 104 -11.45 -7.22 -7.74
C HIS A 104 -10.05 -7.24 -8.34
N VAL A 105 -9.43 -6.07 -8.39
CA VAL A 105 -8.02 -5.90 -8.72
C VAL A 105 -7.40 -5.04 -7.64
N THR A 106 -6.26 -5.47 -7.13
CA THR A 106 -5.53 -4.75 -6.10
C THR A 106 -4.23 -4.19 -6.68
N TYR A 107 -4.09 -2.86 -6.70
CA TYR A 107 -2.91 -2.15 -7.13
C TYR A 107 -2.06 -1.73 -5.93
N GLU A 108 -0.78 -2.09 -5.94
CA GLU A 108 0.10 -1.89 -4.80
C GLU A 108 1.58 -1.88 -5.15
N ILE A 109 2.39 -1.30 -4.26
CA ILE A 109 3.84 -1.49 -4.22
C ILE A 109 4.17 -2.42 -3.06
N MET A 110 4.68 -3.60 -3.38
CA MET A 110 5.02 -4.65 -2.42
C MET A 110 6.38 -4.41 -1.77
N GLY A 111 7.27 -3.70 -2.47
CA GLY A 111 8.61 -3.35 -2.01
C GLY A 111 9.42 -2.64 -3.09
N GLU A 112 10.72 -2.45 -2.85
CA GLU A 112 11.63 -1.82 -3.81
C GLU A 112 11.64 -2.57 -5.13
N GLY A 113 11.24 -1.90 -6.21
CA GLY A 113 11.15 -2.46 -7.54
C GLY A 113 9.95 -3.39 -7.78
N GLU A 114 9.16 -3.70 -6.74
CA GLU A 114 8.11 -4.71 -6.78
C GLU A 114 6.74 -4.05 -6.64
N VAL A 115 5.98 -4.03 -7.74
CA VAL A 115 4.62 -3.52 -7.82
C VAL A 115 3.70 -4.63 -8.32
N SER A 116 2.46 -4.68 -7.82
CA SER A 116 1.43 -5.64 -8.23
C SER A 116 0.13 -4.94 -8.64
N ASN A 117 -0.59 -5.57 -9.57
CA ASN A 117 -1.96 -5.26 -10.00
C ASN A 117 -2.80 -6.54 -10.09
N ASP A 118 -2.61 -7.48 -9.17
CA ASP A 118 -3.19 -8.82 -9.24
C ASP A 118 -4.72 -8.81 -9.07
N PHE A 119 -5.37 -9.76 -9.74
CA PHE A 119 -6.80 -10.02 -9.58
C PHE A 119 -7.05 -10.72 -8.25
N GLY A 120 -7.78 -10.06 -7.36
CA GLY A 120 -8.03 -10.53 -6.02
C GLY A 120 -8.20 -9.39 -5.04
N LEU A 121 -8.40 -9.76 -3.78
CA LEU A 121 -8.61 -8.83 -2.68
C LEU A 121 -8.02 -9.35 -1.39
N TYR A 122 -7.70 -8.43 -0.49
CA TYR A 122 -7.34 -8.75 0.88
C TYR A 122 -8.60 -8.98 1.72
N THR A 123 -8.60 -10.08 2.46
CA THR A 123 -9.73 -10.46 3.33
C THR A 123 -9.56 -10.00 4.78
N ASN A 124 -8.31 -9.76 5.20
CA ASN A 124 -7.99 -9.31 6.55
C ASN A 124 -7.53 -7.85 6.53
N THR A 125 -8.48 -6.93 6.44
CA THR A 125 -8.24 -5.47 6.35
C THR A 125 -8.76 -4.73 7.57
N TYR A 126 -8.04 -3.70 8.01
CA TYR A 126 -8.46 -2.80 9.10
C TYR A 126 -9.47 -1.76 8.65
N ASN A 127 -9.22 -1.19 7.47
CA ASN A 127 -10.00 -0.13 6.88
C ASN A 127 -10.21 -0.43 5.39
N ARG A 128 -11.38 -0.05 4.89
CA ARG A 128 -11.77 -0.17 3.49
C ARG A 128 -12.56 1.09 3.12
N SER A 129 -11.84 2.21 3.06
CA SER A 129 -12.43 3.52 2.81
C SER A 129 -12.78 3.65 1.33
N LEU A 130 -14.02 4.05 1.06
CA LEU A 130 -14.47 4.30 -0.30
C LEU A 130 -13.82 5.59 -0.82
N GLU A 131 -13.01 5.48 -1.86
CA GLU A 131 -12.35 6.61 -2.50
C GLU A 131 -13.23 7.19 -3.61
N SER A 132 -13.86 6.33 -4.40
CA SER A 132 -14.66 6.76 -5.55
C SER A 132 -15.66 5.69 -6.02
N ARG A 133 -16.74 6.14 -6.67
CA ARG A 133 -17.73 5.33 -7.40
C ARG A 133 -17.78 5.75 -8.86
N GLU A 134 -16.63 5.73 -9.51
CA GLU A 134 -16.49 6.19 -10.88
C GLU A 134 -16.36 5.04 -11.87
N ASN A 135 -16.90 5.26 -13.07
CA ASN A 135 -16.85 4.34 -14.19
C ASN A 135 -15.65 4.67 -15.08
N ARG A 136 -14.54 3.95 -14.87
CA ARG A 136 -13.30 4.09 -15.64
C ARG A 136 -12.92 2.76 -16.26
N SER A 137 -12.35 2.80 -17.46
CA SER A 137 -11.86 1.57 -18.07
C SER A 137 -10.68 1.01 -17.28
N PHE A 138 -10.58 -0.32 -17.23
CA PHE A 138 -9.41 -1.00 -16.67
C PHE A 138 -8.12 -0.55 -17.36
N VAL A 139 -8.16 -0.37 -18.69
CA VAL A 139 -7.01 0.04 -19.50
C VAL A 139 -6.47 1.42 -19.08
N ASP A 140 -7.34 2.35 -18.70
CA ASP A 140 -6.92 3.69 -18.28
C ASP A 140 -6.26 3.65 -16.89
N ILE A 141 -6.84 2.90 -15.95
CA ILE A 141 -6.26 2.73 -14.61
C ILE A 141 -4.93 1.97 -14.71
N ASP A 142 -4.87 0.90 -15.51
CA ASP A 142 -3.64 0.13 -15.74
C ASP A 142 -2.53 0.98 -16.38
N ARG A 143 -2.90 1.92 -17.27
CA ARG A 143 -1.94 2.88 -17.83
C ARG A 143 -1.37 3.81 -16.76
N VAL A 144 -2.20 4.33 -15.85
CA VAL A 144 -1.73 5.15 -14.73
C VAL A 144 -0.79 4.33 -13.83
N TYR A 145 -1.20 3.10 -13.48
CA TYR A 145 -0.40 2.17 -12.70
C TYR A 145 0.98 1.91 -13.31
N ARG A 146 1.07 1.60 -14.61
CA ARG A 146 2.34 1.38 -15.30
C ARG A 146 3.27 2.61 -15.31
N GLY A 147 2.70 3.80 -15.18
CA GLY A 147 3.43 5.06 -15.05
C GLY A 147 3.82 5.43 -13.62
N MET A 148 3.47 4.61 -12.63
CA MET A 148 3.86 4.84 -11.23
C MET A 148 5.34 4.53 -11.00
N PRO A 149 6.01 5.29 -10.11
CA PRO A 149 7.37 4.94 -9.70
C PRO A 149 7.38 3.59 -8.98
N LYS A 150 8.48 2.85 -9.15
CA LYS A 150 8.75 1.57 -8.47
C LYS A 150 9.75 1.70 -7.33
N SER A 151 10.25 2.90 -7.09
CA SER A 151 11.13 3.20 -5.96
C SER A 151 10.33 3.18 -4.67
N TYR A 152 10.80 2.43 -3.69
CA TYR A 152 10.22 2.28 -2.37
C TYR A 152 11.23 2.73 -1.31
N ASN A 153 10.82 3.67 -0.47
CA ASN A 153 11.58 4.05 0.71
C ASN A 153 10.63 4.02 1.90
N PHE A 154 10.93 3.19 2.90
CA PHE A 154 10.07 3.04 4.06
C PHE A 154 9.70 4.39 4.70
N ALA A 155 10.64 5.34 4.82
CA ALA A 155 10.38 6.62 5.48
C ALA A 155 9.74 7.70 4.59
N TYR A 156 9.84 7.63 3.25
CA TYR A 156 9.46 8.75 2.36
C TYR A 156 8.82 8.38 1.03
N ASN A 157 8.84 7.10 0.62
CA ASN A 157 8.18 6.57 -0.57
C ASN A 157 7.60 5.18 -0.23
N ASN A 158 6.75 5.11 0.81
CA ASN A 158 6.18 3.83 1.25
C ASN A 158 4.85 3.53 0.52
N CYS A 159 4.25 2.38 0.85
CA CYS A 159 3.03 1.90 0.20
C CYS A 159 1.84 2.86 0.39
N LYS A 160 1.80 3.61 1.51
CA LYS A 160 0.78 4.64 1.74
C LYS A 160 0.89 5.77 0.74
N GLN A 161 2.08 6.37 0.60
CA GLN A 161 2.32 7.47 -0.35
C GLN A 161 2.19 7.03 -1.80
N TRP A 162 2.62 5.80 -2.11
CA TRP A 162 2.42 5.23 -3.44
C TRP A 162 0.92 5.10 -3.75
N THR A 163 0.13 4.59 -2.80
CA THR A 163 -1.33 4.47 -2.93
C THR A 163 -2.00 5.84 -3.10
N ASP A 164 -1.60 6.84 -2.31
CA ASP A 164 -2.07 8.23 -2.50
C ASP A 164 -1.73 8.76 -3.90
N GLY A 165 -0.52 8.46 -4.38
CA GLY A 165 -0.05 8.89 -5.69
C GLY A 165 -0.89 8.31 -6.84
N ILE A 166 -1.20 7.01 -6.82
CA ILE A 166 -2.03 6.39 -7.86
C ILE A 166 -3.47 6.91 -7.79
N THR A 167 -4.07 7.01 -6.60
CA THR A 167 -5.43 7.53 -6.42
C THR A 167 -5.56 8.95 -6.97
N ASN A 168 -4.60 9.83 -6.66
CA ASN A 168 -4.57 11.20 -7.15
C ASN A 168 -4.40 11.27 -8.68
N ARG A 169 -3.51 10.46 -9.26
CA ARG A 169 -3.30 10.45 -10.72
C ARG A 169 -4.51 9.91 -11.47
N ILE A 170 -5.18 8.91 -10.92
CA ILE A 170 -6.48 8.45 -11.42
C ILE A 170 -7.42 9.66 -11.40
N SER A 171 -7.67 10.30 -10.26
CA SER A 171 -8.55 11.48 -10.16
C SER A 171 -8.24 12.57 -11.20
N ILE A 172 -6.98 12.98 -11.36
CA ILE A 172 -6.55 14.00 -12.32
C ILE A 172 -6.81 13.58 -13.77
N ALA A 173 -6.49 12.35 -14.16
CA ALA A 173 -6.67 11.87 -15.54
C ALA A 173 -8.12 11.99 -16.01
N GLN A 174 -9.08 11.93 -15.11
CA GLN A 174 -10.50 12.13 -15.42
C GLN A 174 -10.87 13.60 -15.63
N HIS A 175 -10.31 14.52 -14.83
CA HIS A 175 -10.56 15.94 -15.03
C HIS A 175 -10.14 16.36 -16.44
N LEU A 176 -8.97 15.91 -16.88
CA LEU A 176 -8.46 16.20 -18.23
C LEU A 176 -9.33 15.59 -19.34
N LEU A 177 -9.83 14.37 -19.15
CA LEU A 177 -10.74 13.74 -20.14
C LEU A 177 -12.10 14.43 -20.23
N LYS A 178 -12.61 14.99 -19.13
CA LYS A 178 -13.85 15.78 -19.13
C LYS A 178 -13.71 17.12 -19.84
N GLU A 179 -12.55 17.76 -19.74
CA GLU A 179 -12.29 19.06 -20.38
C GLU A 179 -12.02 18.96 -21.89
N VAL A 180 -11.43 17.86 -22.36
CA VAL A 180 -11.17 17.65 -23.80
C VAL A 180 -12.41 17.13 -24.55
N GLY A 181 -13.40 16.59 -23.83
CA GLY A 181 -14.64 16.07 -24.38
C GLY A 181 -15.83 17.05 -24.37
N ALA A 182 -15.62 18.31 -24.00
CA ALA A 182 -16.61 19.39 -24.01
C ALA A 182 -16.33 20.40 -25.13
#